data_AF-A0A0F5FN23-F1
#
_entry.id   AF-A0A0F5FN23-F1
#
_cell.length_a   1.000
_cell.length_b   1.000
_cell.length_c   1.000
_cell.angle_alpha   90.00
_cell.angle_beta   90.00
_cell.angle_gamma   90.00
#
_symmetry.space_group_name_H-M   'P 1'
#
loop_
_entity.id
_entity.type
_entity.pdbx_description
1 polymer ?
#
loop_
_entity_poly.entity_id
_entity_poly.type
_entity_poly.pdbx_seq_one_letter_code
_entity_poly.pdbx_strand_id
1 'polypeptide(L)'
;MIRSESFNNDTITILVLRFSEFLVSEEFAGLVGAWVQAGISVEFERVGPEGHLPAKMRMNELLEEAVAARDLREMQKMFAWSLAHIDQSHTWERDETEFYSALA
;
A
#
# COMPACT_ATOMS: atom_id res chain seq x y z
N MET A 1 9.32 -7.39 -0.78
CA MET A 1 9.94 -6.31 -1.56
C MET A 1 8.89 -5.23 -1.70
N ILE A 2 9.23 -4.01 -1.32
CA ILE A 2 8.39 -2.82 -1.46
C ILE A 2 8.99 -1.97 -2.58
N ARG A 3 8.15 -1.48 -3.48
CA ARG A 3 8.57 -0.59 -4.58
C ARG A 3 7.74 0.69 -4.52
N SER A 4 8.40 1.85 -4.62
CA SER A 4 7.71 3.11 -4.85
C SER A 4 7.44 3.22 -6.35
N GLU A 5 6.17 3.32 -6.75
CA GLU A 5 5.79 3.32 -8.17
C GLU A 5 5.62 4.72 -8.76
N SER A 6 5.10 5.68 -7.98
CA SER A 6 4.97 7.06 -8.43
C SER A 6 5.00 8.06 -7.26
N PHE A 7 5.60 9.22 -7.52
CA PHE A 7 5.42 10.43 -6.74
C PHE A 7 4.64 11.40 -7.61
N ASN A 8 3.31 11.37 -7.50
CA ASN A 8 2.51 12.48 -8.00
C ASN A 8 2.44 13.52 -6.86
N ASN A 9 2.44 14.82 -7.15
CA ASN A 9 2.89 15.89 -6.23
C ASN A 9 2.38 15.83 -4.78
N ASP A 10 1.27 15.14 -4.49
CA ASP A 10 0.68 15.03 -3.16
C ASP A 10 0.42 13.57 -2.67
N THR A 11 0.84 12.53 -3.42
CA THR A 11 0.58 11.11 -3.08
C THR A 11 1.78 10.19 -3.30
N ILE A 12 2.07 9.39 -2.27
CA ILE A 12 3.04 8.29 -2.28
C ILE A 12 2.26 6.97 -2.34
N THR A 13 2.41 6.24 -3.44
CA THR A 13 1.89 4.87 -3.58
C THR A 13 2.99 3.85 -3.28
N ILE A 14 2.73 2.98 -2.32
CA ILE A 14 3.64 1.94 -1.85
C ILE A 14 3.16 0.59 -2.36
N LEU A 15 3.86 0.02 -3.34
CA LEU A 15 3.60 -1.33 -3.80
C LEU A 15 4.09 -2.33 -2.76
N VAL A 16 3.16 -3.08 -2.17
CA VAL A 16 3.47 -4.15 -1.24
C VAL A 16 3.30 -5.47 -1.97
N LEU A 17 4.41 -6.16 -2.29
CA LEU A 17 4.38 -7.46 -2.97
C LEU A 17 4.14 -8.65 -2.03
N ARG A 18 4.49 -8.50 -0.76
CA ARG A 18 4.27 -9.49 0.29
C ARG A 18 4.31 -8.81 1.64
N PHE A 19 3.50 -9.31 2.57
CA PHE A 19 3.68 -8.99 3.98
C PHE A 19 5.07 -9.46 4.44
N SER A 20 5.80 -8.62 5.16
CA SER A 20 7.18 -8.90 5.55
C SER A 20 7.54 -8.20 6.84
N GLU A 21 8.58 -8.67 7.52
CA GLU A 21 9.10 -8.07 8.75
C GLU A 21 9.41 -6.57 8.59
N PHE A 22 9.84 -6.15 7.40
CA PHE A 22 10.07 -4.74 7.10
C PHE A 22 8.80 -3.91 7.21
N LEU A 23 7.64 -4.43 6.76
CA LEU A 23 6.38 -3.69 6.81
C LEU A 23 5.93 -3.44 8.26
N VAL A 24 6.33 -4.30 9.20
CA VAL A 24 6.05 -4.13 10.63
C VAL A 24 7.24 -3.58 11.42
N SER A 25 8.26 -3.07 10.73
CA SER A 25 9.40 -2.44 11.39
C SER A 25 9.03 -1.05 11.91
N GLU A 26 9.70 -0.62 12.99
CA GLU A 26 9.56 0.75 13.50
C GLU A 26 10.03 1.79 12.48
N GLU A 27 11.06 1.48 11.69
CA GLU A 27 11.57 2.38 10.65
C GLU A 27 10.51 2.66 9.59
N PHE A 28 9.88 1.61 9.06
CA PHE A 28 8.83 1.77 8.06
C PHE A 28 7.59 2.45 8.62
N ALA A 29 7.16 2.07 9.82
CA ALA A 29 6.03 2.74 10.50
C ALA A 29 6.33 4.23 10.75
N GLY A 30 7.54 4.56 11.20
CA GLY A 30 7.98 5.94 11.39
C GLY A 30 8.00 6.75 10.10
N LEU A 31 8.48 6.17 9.00
CA LEU A 31 8.48 6.81 7.69
C LEU A 31 7.06 7.12 7.19
N VAL A 32 6.16 6.12 7.22
CA VAL A 32 4.76 6.30 6.83
C VAL A 32 4.07 7.32 7.73
N GLY A 33 4.31 7.25 9.04
CA GLY A 33 3.75 8.20 10.01
C GLY A 33 4.20 9.63 9.75
N ALA A 34 5.48 9.84 9.41
CA ALA A 34 5.99 11.16 9.05
C ALA A 34 5.31 11.72 7.79
N TRP A 35 5.04 10.90 6.78
CA TRP A 35 4.31 11.32 5.59
C TRP A 35 2.86 11.70 5.90
N VAL A 36 2.15 10.85 6.65
CA VAL A 36 0.77 11.14 7.07
C VAL A 36 0.71 12.43 7.88
N GLN A 37 1.63 12.62 8.83
CA GLN A 37 1.72 13.83 9.65
C GLN A 37 2.04 15.08 8.82
N ALA A 38 2.82 14.94 7.74
CA ALA A 38 3.11 16.02 6.81
C ALA A 38 1.95 16.34 5.84
N GLY A 39 0.82 15.66 5.96
CA GLY A 39 -0.33 15.80 5.06
C GLY A 39 -0.11 15.18 3.68
N ILE A 40 0.92 14.34 3.52
CA ILE A 40 1.18 13.62 2.28
C ILE A 40 0.23 12.42 2.22
N SER A 41 -0.43 12.24 1.08
CA SER A 41 -1.29 11.10 0.86
C SER A 41 -0.47 9.82 0.74
N VAL A 42 -0.85 8.77 1.46
CA VAL A 42 -0.19 7.46 1.41
C VAL A 42 -1.20 6.40 0.98
N GLU A 43 -0.84 5.63 -0.04
CA GLU A 43 -1.63 4.52 -0.54
C GLU A 43 -0.82 3.23 -0.51
N PHE A 44 -1.45 2.14 -0.08
CA PHE A 44 -0.90 0.81 -0.26
C PHE A 44 -1.48 0.19 -1.51
N GLU A 45 -0.61 -0.36 -2.35
CA GLU A 45 -0.98 -1.04 -3.57
C GLU A 45 -0.63 -2.53 -3.48
N ARG A 46 -1.56 -3.38 -3.91
CA ARG A 46 -1.42 -4.83 -3.91
C ARG A 46 -1.55 -5.37 -5.33
N VAL A 47 -0.58 -6.19 -5.74
CA VAL A 47 -0.67 -6.93 -7.00
C VAL A 47 -1.66 -8.07 -6.83
N GLY A 48 -2.63 -8.14 -7.74
CA GLY A 48 -3.60 -9.21 -7.82
C GLY A 48 -3.05 -10.50 -8.41
N PRO A 49 -3.93 -11.46 -8.70
CA PRO A 49 -3.59 -12.63 -9.50
C PRO A 49 -3.02 -12.22 -10.87
N GLU A 50 -2.27 -13.12 -11.50
CA GLU A 50 -1.73 -12.88 -12.84
C GLU A 50 -2.82 -12.43 -13.83
N GLY A 51 -2.52 -11.40 -14.63
CA GLY A 51 -3.46 -10.83 -15.59
C GLY A 51 -4.59 -9.99 -14.96
N HIS A 52 -4.40 -9.44 -13.76
CA HIS A 52 -5.34 -8.53 -13.11
C HIS A 52 -4.66 -7.21 -12.73
N LEU A 53 -5.44 -6.13 -12.73
CA LEU A 53 -4.98 -4.81 -12.31
C LEU A 53 -4.68 -4.78 -10.81
N PRO A 54 -3.70 -3.96 -10.37
CA PRO A 54 -3.41 -3.80 -8.95
C PRO A 54 -4.53 -3.02 -8.23
N ALA A 55 -4.68 -3.30 -6.94
CA ALA A 55 -5.66 -2.66 -6.08
C ALA A 55 -4.98 -1.68 -5.11
N LYS A 56 -5.58 -0.50 -4.90
CA LYS A 56 -5.06 0.54 -3.99
C LYS A 56 -5.98 0.76 -2.80
N MET A 57 -5.39 1.05 -1.66
CA MET A 57 -6.09 1.51 -0.45
C MET A 57 -5.42 2.75 0.12
N ARG A 58 -6.22 3.78 0.39
CA ARG A 58 -5.78 5.00 1.08
C ARG A 58 -5.55 4.70 2.56
N MET A 59 -4.39 5.08 3.07
CA MET A 59 -3.98 4.77 4.44
C MET A 59 -4.16 5.93 5.43
N ASN A 60 -4.23 7.17 4.96
CA ASN A 60 -4.25 8.35 5.85
C ASN A 60 -5.36 8.30 6.90
N GLU A 61 -6.61 8.05 6.48
CA GLU A 61 -7.78 8.00 7.38
C GLU A 61 -7.67 6.84 8.39
N LEU A 62 -7.05 5.72 7.99
CA LEU A 62 -6.84 4.57 8.86
C LEU A 62 -5.75 4.81 9.90
N LEU A 63 -4.85 5.75 9.64
CA LEU A 63 -3.63 5.96 10.44
C LEU A 63 -3.66 7.26 11.25
N GLU A 64 -4.60 8.17 10.99
CA GLU A 64 -4.63 9.51 11.57
C GLU A 64 -4.52 9.49 13.11
N GLU A 65 -5.37 8.69 13.77
CA GLU A 65 -5.38 8.56 15.23
C GLU A 65 -4.09 7.91 15.75
N ALA A 66 -3.63 6.83 15.10
CA ALA A 66 -2.42 6.11 15.51
C ALA A 66 -1.16 6.98 15.37
N VAL A 67 -1.08 7.78 14.31
CA VAL A 67 0.02 8.73 14.08
C VAL A 67 -0.02 9.86 15.11
N ALA A 68 -1.19 10.42 15.40
CA ALA A 68 -1.36 11.46 16.42
C ALA A 68 -0.95 10.96 17.82
N ALA A 69 -1.28 9.70 18.15
CA ALA A 69 -0.91 9.05 19.41
C ALA A 69 0.54 8.51 19.43
N ARG A 70 1.26 8.52 18.29
CA ARG A 70 2.55 7.84 18.09
C ARG A 70 2.49 6.35 18.44
N ASP A 71 1.35 5.70 18.18
CA ASP A 71 1.12 4.29 18.46
C ASP A 71 1.61 3.43 17.29
N LEU A 72 2.89 3.07 17.32
CA LEU A 72 3.53 2.22 16.32
C LEU A 72 2.83 0.86 16.19
N ARG A 73 2.34 0.31 17.31
CA ARG A 73 1.70 -1.00 17.30
C ARG A 73 0.37 -0.94 16.55
N GLU A 74 -0.40 0.11 16.74
CA GLU A 74 -1.66 0.29 16.03
C GLU A 74 -1.43 0.54 14.53
N MET A 75 -0.42 1.33 14.16
CA MET A 75 -0.03 1.51 12.76
C MET A 75 0.30 0.18 12.09
N GLN A 76 1.09 -0.68 12.74
CA GLN A 76 1.45 -1.99 12.22
C GLN A 76 0.22 -2.90 12.04
N LYS A 77 -0.74 -2.85 12.97
CA LYS A 77 -2.01 -3.58 12.81
C LYS A 77 -2.78 -3.07 11.60
N MET A 78 -2.86 -1.75 11.41
CA MET A 78 -3.54 -1.16 10.26
C MET A 78 -2.87 -1.53 8.94
N PHE A 79 -1.54 -1.62 8.89
CA PHE A 79 -0.82 -2.10 7.71
C PHE A 79 -1.15 -3.55 7.36
N ALA A 80 -1.20 -4.42 8.36
CA ALA A 80 -1.55 -5.83 8.17
C ALA A 80 -3.02 -5.99 7.76
N TRP A 81 -3.90 -5.25 8.44
CA TRP A 81 -5.32 -5.27 8.19
C TRP A 81 -5.65 -4.74 6.78
N SER A 82 -5.05 -3.64 6.33
CA SER A 82 -5.35 -3.05 5.02
C SER A 82 -5.03 -4.01 3.88
N LEU A 83 -3.88 -4.68 3.94
CA LEU A 83 -3.48 -5.68 2.94
C LEU A 83 -4.40 -6.90 2.96
N ALA A 84 -4.71 -7.42 4.15
CA ALA A 84 -5.63 -8.54 4.28
C ALA A 84 -7.06 -8.17 3.81
N HIS A 85 -7.48 -6.93 4.03
CA HIS A 85 -8.77 -6.43 3.58
C HIS A 85 -8.83 -6.36 2.05
N ILE A 86 -7.80 -5.81 1.39
CA ILE A 86 -7.72 -5.81 -0.08
C ILE A 86 -7.82 -7.25 -0.61
N ASP A 87 -7.03 -8.18 -0.07
CA ASP A 87 -7.02 -9.56 -0.53
C ASP A 87 -8.39 -10.26 -0.38
N GLN A 88 -9.22 -9.85 0.59
CA GLN A 88 -10.52 -10.46 0.88
C GLN A 88 -11.72 -9.76 0.22
N SER A 89 -11.68 -8.44 0.09
CA SER A 89 -12.83 -7.64 -0.33
C SER A 89 -12.73 -7.15 -1.77
N HIS A 90 -11.53 -7.09 -2.34
CA HIS A 90 -11.35 -6.55 -3.68
C HIS A 90 -11.83 -7.53 -4.75
N THR A 91 -12.65 -7.03 -5.66
CA THR A 91 -13.04 -7.77 -6.87
C THR A 91 -12.00 -7.48 -7.94
N TRP A 92 -11.14 -8.46 -8.22
CA TRP A 92 -10.03 -8.30 -9.15
C TRP A 92 -10.52 -8.07 -10.57
N GLU A 93 -10.16 -6.92 -11.14
CA GLU A 93 -10.43 -6.57 -12.53
C GLU A 93 -9.35 -7.17 -13.43
N ARG A 94 -9.78 -7.81 -14.52
CA ARG A 94 -8.85 -8.39 -15.49
C ARG A 94 -8.09 -7.27 -16.21
N ASP A 95 -6.79 -7.44 -16.34
CA ASP A 95 -5.97 -6.61 -17.21
C ASP A 95 -6.22 -7.02 -18.67
N GLU A 96 -6.88 -6.13 -19.42
CA GLU A 96 -7.18 -6.33 -20.84
C GLU A 96 -6.00 -5.95 -21.75
N THR A 97 -4.86 -5.54 -21.17
CA THR A 97 -3.65 -5.24 -21.94
C THR A 97 -3.15 -6.50 -22.64
N GLU A 98 -3.20 -6.49 -23.98
CA GLU A 98 -2.68 -7.59 -24.78
C GLU A 98 -1.17 -7.76 -24.55
N PHE A 99 -0.73 -8.98 -24.21
CA PHE A 99 0.68 -9.31 -24.11
C PHE A 99 1.34 -9.16 -25.49
N TYR A 100 2.18 -8.14 -25.66
CA TYR A 100 2.91 -7.82 -26.89
C TYR A 100 4.03 -8.83 -27.28
N SER A 101 3.99 -10.08 -26.81
CA SER A 101 4.94 -11.13 -27.26
C SER A 101 4.49 -11.90 -28.50
N ALA A 102 3.54 -11.35 -29.27
CA ALA A 102 3.08 -11.90 -30.56
C ALA A 102 3.51 -11.06 -31.78
N LEU A 103 4.39 -10.07 -31.61
CA LEU A 103 4.93 -9.24 -32.71
C LEU A 103 6.37 -9.62 -33.14
N ALA A 104 6.83 -10.84 -32.85
CA ALA A 104 8.13 -11.34 -33.33
C ALA A 104 8.03 -12.79 -33.83
#